data_AF-A0A699TNI5-F1
#
_entry.id   AF-A0A699TNI5-F1
#
_cell.length_a   1.000
_cell.length_b   1.000
_cell.length_c   1.000
_cell.angle_alpha   90.00
_cell.angle_beta   90.00
_cell.angle_gamma   90.00
#
_symmetry.space_group_name_H-M   'P 1'
#
loop_
_entity.id
_entity.type
_entity.pdbx_description
1 polymer ?
#
loop_
_entity_poly.entity_id
_entity_poly.type
_entity_poly.pdbx_seq_one_letter_code
_entity_poly.pdbx_strand_id
1 'polypeptide(L)'
;MVKDVTTNFGKLDKFEGHYFRRWQKKMHFLLTTLKVIYVLTTPMPELMEDSTVKAIRIRAKWENDDYICRWHILNGMSDSLFDVYTNVESAKELYDSLESKYMAVDSSSKKFLVSNFNNYKMVESRPVMKQYNELLRILG
;
A
#
# COMPACT_ATOMS: atom_id res chain seq x y z
N MET A 1 -15.60 20.06 13.74
CA MET A 1 -14.15 19.73 13.56
C MET A 1 -13.92 18.27 13.14
N VAL A 2 -14.87 17.60 12.47
CA VAL A 2 -14.69 16.21 11.94
C VAL A 2 -14.77 16.17 10.40
N LYS A 3 -15.27 17.25 9.76
CA LYS A 3 -15.45 17.32 8.30
C LYS A 3 -14.15 17.62 7.52
N ASP A 4 -13.09 18.10 8.18
CA ASP A 4 -11.85 18.51 7.50
C ASP A 4 -10.81 17.39 7.33
N VAL A 5 -10.89 16.32 8.14
CA VAL A 5 -9.91 15.23 8.06
C VAL A 5 -10.21 14.30 6.88
N THR A 6 -11.50 14.05 6.59
CA THR A 6 -11.94 13.24 5.46
C THR A 6 -11.58 13.85 4.10
N THR A 7 -11.55 15.19 4.02
CA THR A 7 -11.29 15.93 2.78
C THR A 7 -9.81 15.87 2.34
N ASN A 8 -8.89 15.53 3.24
CA ASN A 8 -7.46 15.49 2.94
C ASN A 8 -6.94 14.10 2.49
N PHE A 9 -7.74 13.04 2.61
CA PHE A 9 -7.30 11.70 2.18
C PHE A 9 -7.36 11.49 0.66
N GLY A 10 -8.14 12.30 -0.06
CA GLY A 10 -8.12 12.34 -1.53
C GLY A 10 -6.81 12.87 -2.12
N LYS A 11 -5.84 13.31 -1.29
CA LYS A 11 -4.52 13.81 -1.69
C LYS A 11 -3.37 12.84 -1.41
N LEU A 12 -3.65 11.59 -1.03
CA LEU A 12 -2.58 10.59 -0.94
C LEU A 12 -2.03 10.31 -2.34
N ASP A 13 -0.71 10.43 -2.50
CA ASP A 13 -0.03 10.01 -3.72
C ASP A 13 -0.44 8.58 -4.06
N LYS A 14 -0.89 8.36 -5.29
CA LYS A 14 -1.27 7.05 -5.78
C LYS A 14 -0.06 6.12 -5.76
N PHE A 15 -0.30 4.86 -5.41
CA PHE A 15 0.71 3.83 -5.54
C PHE A 15 0.91 3.49 -7.01
N GLU A 16 2.15 3.62 -7.46
CA GLU A 16 2.58 3.38 -8.84
C GLU A 16 3.54 2.17 -8.92
N GLY A 17 3.46 1.23 -7.97
CA GLY A 17 4.29 0.02 -7.96
C GLY A 17 5.68 0.16 -7.31
N HIS A 18 6.05 1.35 -6.86
CA HIS A 18 7.36 1.64 -6.24
C HIS A 18 7.22 2.33 -4.87
N TYR A 19 8.29 2.30 -4.07
CA TYR A 19 8.31 2.78 -2.67
C TYR A 19 7.17 2.21 -1.80
N PHE A 20 6.82 0.94 -2.00
CA PHE A 20 5.65 0.29 -1.40
C PHE A 20 5.57 0.51 0.12
N ARG A 21 6.67 0.38 0.86
CA ARG A 21 6.68 0.60 2.33
C ARG A 21 6.18 1.98 2.75
N ARG A 22 6.46 3.02 1.97
CA ARG A 22 6.00 4.38 2.29
C ARG A 22 4.50 4.49 2.06
N TRP A 23 4.03 4.03 0.91
CA TRP A 23 2.61 4.03 0.59
C TRP A 23 1.81 3.16 1.57
N GLN A 24 2.29 1.95 1.85
CA GLN A 24 1.67 1.00 2.78
C GLN A 24 1.50 1.61 4.18
N LYS A 25 2.50 2.32 4.71
CA LYS A 25 2.38 3.03 6.00
C LYS A 25 1.29 4.11 5.97
N LYS A 26 1.21 4.90 4.89
CA LYS A 26 0.15 5.91 4.72
C LYS A 26 -1.23 5.24 4.63
N MET A 27 -1.34 4.14 3.89
CA MET A 27 -2.58 3.37 3.73
C MET A 27 -3.02 2.74 5.06
N HIS A 28 -2.11 2.11 5.79
CA HIS A 28 -2.38 1.55 7.11
C HIS A 28 -2.88 2.63 8.08
N PHE A 29 -2.26 3.81 8.10
CA PHE A 29 -2.73 4.92 8.93
C PHE A 29 -4.16 5.36 8.57
N LEU A 30 -4.49 5.43 7.27
CA LEU A 30 -5.84 5.73 6.79
C LEU A 30 -6.85 4.69 7.28
N LEU A 31 -6.57 3.40 7.06
CA LEU A 31 -7.46 2.30 7.44
C LEU A 31 -7.66 2.21 8.96
N THR A 32 -6.62 2.52 9.75
CA THR A 32 -6.73 2.67 11.21
C THR A 32 -7.66 3.83 11.58
N THR A 33 -7.51 4.98 10.92
CA THR A 33 -8.37 6.17 11.18
C THR A 33 -9.83 5.88 10.86
N LEU A 34 -10.09 5.11 9.80
CA LEU A 34 -11.42 4.65 9.41
C LEU A 34 -11.95 3.50 10.28
N LYS A 35 -11.12 2.93 11.16
CA LYS A 35 -11.43 1.79 12.04
C LYS A 35 -11.80 0.50 11.30
N VAL A 36 -11.30 0.32 10.07
CA VAL A 36 -11.53 -0.89 9.26
C VAL A 36 -10.30 -1.78 9.16
N ILE A 37 -9.12 -1.34 9.63
CA ILE A 37 -7.86 -2.11 9.54
C ILE A 37 -7.94 -3.54 10.08
N TYR A 38 -8.81 -3.79 11.06
CA TYR A 38 -8.94 -5.08 11.73
C TYR A 38 -9.39 -6.21 10.78
N VAL A 39 -10.04 -5.90 9.66
CA VAL A 39 -10.45 -6.91 8.65
C VAL A 39 -9.24 -7.56 7.97
N LEU A 40 -8.08 -6.90 8.00
CA LEU A 40 -6.82 -7.46 7.49
C LEU A 40 -6.19 -8.50 8.43
N THR A 41 -6.73 -8.71 9.63
CA THR A 41 -6.19 -9.70 10.59
C THR A 41 -7.27 -10.59 11.19
N THR A 42 -8.53 -10.19 11.12
CA THR A 42 -9.66 -10.90 11.72
C THR A 42 -10.45 -11.58 10.61
N PRO A 43 -10.60 -12.92 10.63
CA PRO A 43 -11.39 -13.63 9.63
C PRO A 43 -12.86 -13.23 9.71
N MET A 44 -13.58 -13.42 8.60
CA MET A 44 -15.02 -13.22 8.54
C MET A 44 -15.74 -14.09 9.57
N PRO A 45 -16.66 -13.54 10.38
CA PRO A 45 -17.46 -14.32 11.31
C PRO A 45 -18.32 -15.36 10.59
N GLU A 46 -18.26 -16.61 11.03
CA GLU A 46 -19.12 -17.69 10.52
C GLU A 46 -20.56 -17.55 11.04
N LEU A 47 -21.52 -17.88 10.20
CA LEU A 47 -22.93 -18.01 10.59
C LEU A 47 -23.31 -19.49 10.58
N MET A 48 -24.00 -19.92 11.64
CA MET A 48 -24.71 -21.20 11.75
C MET A 48 -26.21 -21.02 11.50
N GLU A 49 -26.95 -22.11 11.25
CA GLU A 49 -28.41 -22.05 10.96
C GLU A 49 -29.23 -21.38 12.06
N ASP A 50 -28.81 -21.47 13.32
CA ASP A 50 -29.46 -20.88 14.49
C ASP A 50 -28.82 -19.54 14.94
N SER A 51 -28.06 -18.91 14.04
CA SER A 51 -27.36 -17.66 14.34
C SER A 51 -28.29 -16.59 14.88
N THR A 52 -27.94 -16.09 16.06
CA THR A 52 -28.66 -14.96 16.66
C THR A 52 -28.63 -13.73 15.75
N VAL A 53 -29.65 -12.87 15.86
CA VAL A 53 -29.68 -11.55 15.20
C VAL A 53 -28.40 -10.75 15.44
N LYS A 54 -27.78 -10.92 16.62
CA LYS A 54 -26.50 -10.28 16.97
C LYS A 54 -25.35 -10.80 16.08
N ALA A 55 -25.26 -12.11 15.86
CA ALA A 55 -24.24 -12.70 15.01
C ALA A 55 -24.38 -12.24 13.55
N ILE A 56 -25.60 -12.21 13.03
CA ILE A 56 -25.91 -11.69 11.69
C ILE A 56 -25.46 -10.23 11.53
N ARG A 57 -25.74 -9.37 12.54
CA ARG A 57 -25.31 -7.98 12.54
C ARG A 57 -23.78 -7.82 12.59
N ILE A 58 -23.11 -8.66 13.37
CA ILE A 58 -21.64 -8.65 13.47
C ILE A 58 -21.03 -9.00 12.11
N ARG A 59 -21.53 -10.05 11.44
CA ARG A 59 -21.06 -10.41 10.11
C ARG A 59 -21.34 -9.33 9.06
N ALA A 60 -22.56 -8.81 8.99
CA ALA A 60 -22.90 -7.76 8.03
C ALA A 60 -22.02 -6.50 8.21
N LYS A 61 -21.68 -6.16 9.47
CA LYS A 61 -20.71 -5.10 9.75
C LYS A 61 -19.31 -5.45 9.22
N TRP A 62 -18.84 -6.67 9.47
CA TRP A 62 -17.53 -7.11 8.99
C TRP A 62 -17.46 -7.06 7.45
N GLU A 63 -18.48 -7.54 6.75
CA GLU A 63 -18.56 -7.50 5.27
C GLU A 63 -18.53 -6.06 4.73
N ASN A 64 -19.25 -5.14 5.38
CA ASN A 64 -19.21 -3.73 5.04
C ASN A 64 -17.82 -3.11 5.28
N ASP A 65 -17.19 -3.42 6.41
CA ASP A 65 -15.86 -2.91 6.75
C ASP A 65 -14.77 -3.48 5.81
N ASP A 66 -14.90 -4.75 5.39
CA ASP A 66 -14.04 -5.36 4.38
C ASP A 66 -14.18 -4.67 3.02
N TYR A 67 -15.41 -4.43 2.56
CA TYR A 67 -15.67 -3.66 1.34
C TYR A 67 -15.04 -2.26 1.39
N ILE A 68 -15.24 -1.52 2.49
CA ILE A 68 -14.65 -0.18 2.67
C ILE A 68 -13.12 -0.26 2.66
N CYS A 69 -12.54 -1.21 3.38
CA CYS A 69 -11.10 -1.41 3.44
C CYS A 69 -10.52 -1.68 2.05
N ARG A 70 -11.10 -2.63 1.33
CA ARG A 70 -10.71 -3.00 -0.04
C ARG A 70 -10.83 -1.81 -0.99
N TRP A 71 -11.93 -1.08 -0.93
CA TRP A 71 -12.15 0.09 -1.79
C TRP A 71 -11.12 1.19 -1.53
N HIS A 72 -10.72 1.43 -0.28
CA HIS A 72 -9.67 2.41 0.02
C HIS A 72 -8.29 1.97 -0.46
N ILE A 73 -7.96 0.69 -0.34
CA ILE A 73 -6.70 0.14 -0.87
C ILE A 73 -6.66 0.30 -2.41
N LEU A 74 -7.75 -0.06 -3.10
CA LEU A 74 -7.91 0.12 -4.55
C LEU A 74 -7.86 1.59 -4.97
N ASN A 75 -8.54 2.49 -4.26
CA ASN A 75 -8.45 3.92 -4.56
C ASN A 75 -7.09 4.53 -4.18
N GLY A 76 -6.25 3.80 -3.44
CA GLY A 76 -4.89 4.21 -3.11
C GLY A 76 -3.88 3.94 -4.22
N MET A 77 -4.22 3.18 -5.26
CA MET A 77 -3.31 2.84 -6.37
C MET A 77 -3.70 3.56 -7.67
N SER A 78 -2.80 3.53 -8.65
CA SER A 78 -3.06 4.06 -9.98
C SER A 78 -4.04 3.20 -10.77
N ASP A 79 -4.66 3.77 -11.79
CA ASP A 79 -5.73 3.12 -12.55
C ASP A 79 -5.26 1.78 -13.16
N SER A 80 -4.01 1.72 -13.64
CA SER A 80 -3.45 0.47 -14.18
C SER A 80 -3.34 -0.64 -13.13
N LEU A 81 -3.01 -0.32 -11.89
CA LEU A 81 -2.96 -1.29 -10.80
C LEU A 81 -4.37 -1.60 -10.30
N PHE A 82 -5.26 -0.61 -10.25
CA PHE A 82 -6.66 -0.80 -9.90
C PHE A 82 -7.28 -1.87 -10.79
N ASP A 83 -7.12 -1.78 -12.11
CA ASP A 83 -7.69 -2.73 -13.06
C ASP A 83 -7.16 -4.16 -12.86
N VAL A 84 -5.89 -4.31 -12.47
CA VAL A 84 -5.28 -5.61 -12.17
C VAL A 84 -5.87 -6.24 -10.91
N TYR A 85 -6.19 -5.43 -9.90
CA TYR A 85 -6.57 -5.90 -8.57
C TYR A 85 -8.07 -5.78 -8.25
N THR A 86 -8.88 -5.16 -9.13
CA THR A 86 -10.30 -4.85 -8.86
C THR A 86 -11.16 -6.08 -8.53
N ASN A 87 -10.81 -7.24 -9.11
CA ASN A 87 -11.53 -8.50 -8.93
C ASN A 87 -11.07 -9.33 -7.72
N VAL A 88 -10.14 -8.84 -6.90
CA VAL A 88 -9.78 -9.52 -5.66
C VAL A 88 -10.94 -9.43 -4.67
N GLU A 89 -11.31 -10.55 -4.06
CA GLU A 89 -12.59 -10.69 -3.36
C GLU A 89 -12.58 -10.01 -1.99
N SER A 90 -11.48 -10.13 -1.24
CA SER A 90 -11.36 -9.57 0.12
C SER A 90 -10.24 -8.53 0.25
N ALA A 91 -10.37 -7.63 1.25
CA ALA A 91 -9.30 -6.68 1.56
C ALA A 91 -8.02 -7.40 2.00
N LYS A 92 -8.16 -8.52 2.71
CA LYS A 92 -7.04 -9.35 3.18
C LYS A 92 -6.21 -9.90 2.02
N GLU A 93 -6.85 -10.57 1.07
CA GLU A 93 -6.17 -11.16 -0.09
C GLU A 93 -5.49 -10.09 -0.93
N LEU A 94 -6.15 -8.94 -1.09
CA LEU A 94 -5.58 -7.80 -1.80
C LEU A 94 -4.31 -7.31 -1.09
N TYR A 95 -4.39 -7.09 0.22
CA TYR A 95 -3.27 -6.60 1.01
C TYR A 95 -2.08 -7.58 0.98
N ASP A 96 -2.34 -8.88 1.17
CA ASP A 96 -1.31 -9.92 1.13
C ASP A 96 -0.65 -10.03 -0.24
N SER A 97 -1.44 -9.93 -1.32
CA SER A 97 -0.94 -9.97 -2.69
C SER A 97 0.01 -8.80 -2.97
N LEU A 98 -0.32 -7.61 -2.46
CA LEU A 98 0.53 -6.43 -2.56
C LEU A 98 1.81 -6.59 -1.74
N GLU A 99 1.72 -7.08 -0.50
CA GLU A 99 2.90 -7.32 0.33
C GLU A 99 3.85 -8.33 -0.33
N SER A 100 3.32 -9.46 -0.78
CA SER A 100 4.10 -10.52 -1.45
C SER A 100 4.83 -9.98 -2.67
N LYS A 101 4.14 -9.22 -3.53
CA LYS A 101 4.70 -8.72 -4.78
C LYS A 101 5.70 -7.57 -4.58
N TYR A 102 5.41 -6.64 -3.68
CA TYR A 102 6.12 -5.35 -3.65
C TYR A 102 7.08 -5.18 -2.45
N MET A 103 6.96 -5.96 -1.36
CA MET A 103 7.90 -5.85 -0.24
C MET A 103 9.32 -6.29 -0.61
N ALA A 104 9.43 -7.41 -1.34
CA ALA A 104 10.73 -7.92 -1.80
C ALA A 104 11.37 -6.97 -2.83
N VAL A 105 10.56 -6.44 -3.77
CA VAL A 105 11.02 -5.50 -4.80
C VAL A 105 11.53 -4.21 -4.18
N ASP A 106 10.81 -3.60 -3.23
CA ASP A 106 11.27 -2.36 -2.56
C ASP A 106 12.60 -2.60 -1.82
N SER A 107 12.78 -3.76 -1.20
CA SER A 107 14.06 -4.10 -0.54
C SER A 107 15.19 -4.32 -1.55
N SER A 108 14.93 -5.00 -2.66
CA SER A 108 15.93 -5.29 -3.69
C SER A 108 16.33 -4.04 -4.46
N SER A 109 15.38 -3.19 -4.84
CA SER A 109 15.66 -1.90 -5.49
C SER A 109 16.52 -1.00 -4.60
N LYS A 110 16.21 -0.90 -3.30
CA LYS A 110 17.07 -0.15 -2.36
C LYS A 110 18.48 -0.72 -2.24
N LYS A 111 18.62 -2.05 -2.16
CA LYS A 111 19.93 -2.71 -2.15
C LYS A 111 20.72 -2.41 -3.42
N PHE A 112 20.06 -2.40 -4.58
CA PHE A 112 20.68 -2.08 -5.87
C PHE A 112 21.18 -0.63 -5.92
N LEU A 113 20.37 0.34 -5.47
CA LEU A 113 20.79 1.75 -5.40
C LEU A 113 21.98 1.95 -4.47
N VAL A 114 21.96 1.34 -3.28
CA VAL A 114 23.08 1.37 -2.32
C VAL A 114 24.34 0.75 -2.92
N SER A 115 24.21 -0.39 -3.60
CA SER A 115 25.35 -1.03 -4.26
C SER A 115 25.91 -0.17 -5.38
N ASN A 116 25.07 0.43 -6.22
CA ASN A 116 25.51 1.29 -7.32
C ASN A 116 26.21 2.54 -6.80
N PHE A 117 25.70 3.14 -5.73
CA PHE A 117 26.32 4.29 -5.09
C PHE A 117 27.69 3.93 -4.51
N ASN A 118 27.79 2.83 -3.75
CA ASN A 118 29.05 2.38 -3.15
C ASN A 118 30.09 1.94 -4.18
N ASN A 119 29.65 1.41 -5.33
CA ASN A 119 30.53 0.97 -6.41
C ASN A 119 30.90 2.11 -7.38
N TYR A 120 30.27 3.28 -7.28
CA TYR A 120 30.57 4.40 -8.15
C TYR A 120 31.98 4.93 -7.87
N LYS A 121 32.82 4.93 -8.89
CA LYS A 121 34.17 5.50 -8.84
C LYS A 121 34.26 6.66 -9.82
N MET A 122 34.61 7.84 -9.33
CA MET A 122 34.90 8.98 -10.21
C MET A 122 36.16 8.69 -11.02
N VAL A 123 36.13 9.14 -12.27
CA VAL A 123 37.23 9.04 -13.23
C VAL A 123 37.88 10.41 -13.37
N GLU A 124 39.20 10.46 -13.22
CA GLU A 124 39.99 11.71 -13.18
C GLU A 124 39.90 12.52 -14.48
N SER A 125 39.74 11.86 -15.63
CA SER A 125 39.61 12.50 -16.94
C SER A 125 38.23 13.11 -17.23
N ARG A 126 37.25 12.98 -16.32
CA ARG A 126 35.87 13.42 -16.55
C ARG A 126 35.51 14.64 -15.67
N PRO A 127 34.75 15.63 -16.20
CA PRO A 127 34.32 16.77 -15.40
C PRO A 127 33.50 16.35 -14.18
N VAL A 128 33.83 16.89 -13.01
CA VAL A 128 33.17 16.59 -11.72
C VAL A 128 31.66 16.78 -11.80
N MET A 129 31.19 17.85 -12.43
CA MET A 129 29.74 18.12 -12.54
C MET A 129 28.98 17.07 -13.34
N LYS A 130 29.59 16.44 -14.36
CA LYS A 130 28.94 15.36 -15.10
C LYS A 130 28.80 14.11 -14.22
N GLN A 131 29.84 13.80 -13.45
CA GLN A 131 29.88 12.66 -12.55
C GLN A 131 28.96 12.84 -11.34
N TYR A 132 28.86 14.06 -10.82
CA TYR A 132 27.90 14.45 -9.79
C TYR A 132 26.45 14.23 -10.24
N ASN A 133 26.10 14.65 -11.46
CA ASN A 133 24.76 14.42 -12.01
C ASN A 133 24.44 12.92 -12.21
N GLU A 134 25.45 12.09 -12.49
CA GLU A 134 25.30 10.63 -12.54
C GLU A 134 25.01 10.03 -11.17
N LEU A 135 25.75 10.46 -10.14
CA LEU A 135 25.49 10.08 -8.75
C LEU A 135 24.09 10.48 -8.29
N LEU A 136 23.62 11.70 -8.64
CA LEU A 136 22.25 12.11 -8.35
C LEU A 136 21.21 11.20 -9.00
N ARG A 137 21.43 10.79 -10.26
CA ARG A 137 20.54 9.84 -10.96
C ARG A 137 20.51 8.45 -10.32
N ILE A 138 21.58 8.03 -9.64
CA ILE A 138 21.61 6.77 -8.88
C ILE A 138 20.77 6.88 -7.60
N LEU A 139 20.59 8.07 -7.04
CA LEU A 139 19.88 8.27 -5.77
C LEU A 139 18.39 8.63 -5.94
N GLY A 140 17.99 9.13 -7.11
CA GLY A 140 16.62 9.53 -7.42
C GLY A 140 16.41 11.03 -7.28
#